data_AF-A0A0Q6C9M7-F1
#
_entry.id   AF-A0A0Q6C9M7-F1
#
_cell.length_a   1.000
_cell.length_b   1.000
_cell.length_c   1.000
_cell.angle_alpha   90.00
_cell.angle_beta   90.00
_cell.angle_gamma   90.00
#
_symmetry.space_group_name_H-M   'P 1'
#
loop_
_entity.id
_entity.type
_entity.pdbx_description
1 polymer ?
#
loop_
_entity_poly.entity_id
_entity_poly.type
_entity_poly.pdbx_seq_one_letter_code
_entity_poly.pdbx_strand_id
1 'polypeptide(L)'
;MLHALLDRVRSTPREGLTRVLTDAWVLSADGKLNDDEAAEVERAVRARQQPGARREVIGRRGPSRRTEEQRAGALARRRLLAASGALPPDVAARFSVAEQAVLMVVAVEVARRGDCRMSVGELSARAGCSQRSAQNAVRKAASAGLISVEARKVARRRNDTNVLRVIDRAWRRWLDPWRAEGWVQTNARQDQTHIPRRRSTRLSPWNPEPVTKIGRDQEAKPWERRDRN
;
A
#
# COMPACT_ATOMS: atom_id res chain seq x y z
N MET A 1 8.61 -13.56 -57.55
CA MET A 1 9.88 -13.77 -56.80
C MET A 1 9.83 -13.20 -55.38
N LEU A 2 9.18 -12.05 -55.18
CA LEU A 2 8.89 -11.45 -53.86
C LEU A 2 8.35 -12.45 -52.81
N HIS A 3 7.31 -13.22 -53.13
CA HIS A 3 6.70 -14.15 -52.17
C HIS A 3 7.68 -15.17 -51.58
N ALA A 4 8.58 -15.73 -52.40
CA ALA A 4 9.60 -16.66 -51.94
C ALA A 4 10.62 -16.00 -51.00
N LEU A 5 10.99 -14.75 -51.26
CA LEU A 5 11.84 -13.97 -50.35
C LEU A 5 11.11 -13.66 -49.04
N LEU A 6 9.83 -13.30 -49.09
CA LEU A 6 9.03 -13.06 -47.88
C LEU A 6 8.83 -14.33 -47.04
N ASP A 7 8.66 -15.49 -47.67
CA ASP A 7 8.64 -16.79 -46.98
C ASP A 7 9.97 -17.11 -46.31
N ARG A 8 11.08 -16.83 -47.01
CA ARG A 8 12.43 -16.97 -46.45
C ARG A 8 12.68 -15.98 -45.30
N VAL A 9 12.19 -14.74 -45.40
CA VAL A 9 12.18 -13.77 -44.31
C VAL A 9 11.34 -14.27 -43.15
N ARG A 10 10.31 -15.10 -43.32
CA ARG A 10 9.54 -15.67 -42.20
C ARG A 10 10.23 -16.86 -41.53
N SER A 11 10.85 -17.74 -42.31
CA SER A 11 11.43 -19.01 -41.83
C SER A 11 12.87 -18.90 -41.29
N THR A 12 13.64 -17.89 -41.69
CA THR A 12 15.05 -17.75 -41.30
C THR A 12 15.18 -17.30 -39.82
N PRO A 13 16.11 -17.83 -39.01
CA PRO A 13 16.43 -17.27 -37.70
C PRO A 13 16.90 -15.81 -37.77
N ARG A 14 16.77 -15.02 -36.69
CA ARG A 14 17.11 -13.58 -36.70
C ARG A 14 18.54 -13.29 -37.17
N GLU A 15 19.48 -14.13 -36.77
CA GLU A 15 20.91 -14.05 -37.13
C GLU A 15 21.15 -14.18 -38.65
N GLY A 16 20.27 -14.88 -39.37
CA GLY A 16 20.36 -15.08 -40.82
C GLY A 16 19.62 -14.03 -41.67
N LEU A 17 18.90 -13.08 -41.07
CA LEU A 17 18.09 -12.10 -41.81
C LEU A 17 18.94 -11.13 -42.64
N THR A 18 20.16 -10.82 -42.19
CA THR A 18 21.11 -10.00 -42.96
C THR A 18 21.43 -10.63 -44.30
N ARG A 19 21.57 -11.96 -44.35
CA ARG A 19 21.84 -12.67 -45.60
C ARG A 19 20.67 -12.61 -46.57
N VAL A 20 19.43 -12.70 -46.06
CA VAL A 20 18.22 -12.57 -46.88
C VAL A 20 18.10 -11.17 -47.47
N LEU A 21 18.48 -10.13 -46.71
CA LEU A 21 18.54 -8.76 -47.21
C LEU A 21 19.60 -8.64 -48.32
N THR A 22 20.82 -9.14 -48.11
CA THR A 22 21.88 -9.13 -49.13
C THR A 22 21.46 -9.82 -50.42
N ASP A 23 20.84 -11.00 -50.35
CA ASP A 23 20.35 -11.72 -51.52
C ASP A 23 19.26 -10.91 -52.28
N ALA A 24 18.42 -10.14 -51.57
CA ALA A 24 17.42 -9.27 -52.19
C ALA A 24 18.04 -8.07 -52.92
N TRP A 25 19.10 -7.46 -52.37
CA TRP A 25 19.84 -6.39 -53.05
C TRP A 25 20.50 -6.85 -54.34
N VAL A 26 21.06 -8.07 -54.36
CA VAL A 26 21.63 -8.67 -55.59
C VAL A 26 20.55 -8.88 -56.65
N LEU A 27 19.37 -9.37 -56.27
CA LEU A 27 18.26 -9.57 -57.20
C LEU A 27 17.67 -8.26 -57.74
N SER A 28 17.71 -7.18 -56.97
CA SER A 28 17.34 -5.84 -57.42
C SER A 28 18.36 -5.27 -58.41
N ALA A 29 19.66 -5.43 -58.14
CA ALA A 29 20.73 -5.02 -59.07
C ALA A 29 20.68 -5.78 -60.40
N ASP A 30 20.28 -7.06 -60.38
CA ASP A 30 20.03 -7.88 -61.57
C ASP A 30 18.72 -7.51 -62.31
N GLY A 31 17.93 -6.55 -61.82
CA GLY A 31 16.64 -6.14 -62.38
C GLY A 31 15.52 -7.17 -62.21
N LYS A 32 15.74 -8.22 -61.41
CA LYS A 32 14.77 -9.29 -61.18
C LYS A 32 13.76 -8.92 -60.08
N LEU A 33 14.09 -7.95 -59.24
CA LEU A 33 13.24 -7.40 -58.19
C LEU A 33 13.10 -5.89 -58.43
N ASN A 34 11.88 -5.36 -58.49
CA ASN A 34 11.70 -3.92 -58.60
C ASN A 34 11.95 -3.23 -57.24
N ASP A 35 12.09 -1.90 -57.26
CA ASP A 35 12.44 -1.13 -56.06
C ASP A 35 11.38 -1.24 -54.95
N ASP A 36 10.09 -1.33 -55.33
CA ASP A 36 8.97 -1.46 -54.38
C ASP A 36 8.98 -2.84 -53.69
N GLU A 37 9.27 -3.90 -54.44
CA GLU A 37 9.41 -5.27 -53.95
C GLU A 37 10.65 -5.41 -53.06
N ALA A 38 11.76 -4.75 -53.40
CA ALA A 38 12.96 -4.68 -52.56
C ALA A 38 12.68 -3.97 -51.23
N ALA A 39 11.98 -2.84 -51.28
CA ALA A 39 11.54 -2.10 -50.10
C ALA A 39 10.58 -2.92 -49.21
N GLU A 40 9.76 -3.80 -49.80
CA GLU A 40 8.90 -4.71 -49.06
C GLU A 40 9.67 -5.78 -48.29
N VAL A 41 10.69 -6.39 -48.91
CA VAL A 41 11.58 -7.33 -48.23
C VAL A 41 12.33 -6.64 -47.09
N GLU A 42 12.82 -5.42 -47.30
CA GLU A 42 13.49 -4.66 -46.25
C GLU A 42 12.54 -4.34 -45.07
N ARG A 43 11.30 -3.93 -45.35
CA ARG A 43 10.28 -3.71 -44.31
C ARG A 43 10.02 -4.97 -43.50
N ALA A 44 9.91 -6.13 -44.16
CA ALA A 44 9.69 -7.41 -43.50
C ALA A 44 10.89 -7.83 -42.62
N VAL A 45 12.12 -7.63 -43.10
CA VAL A 45 13.34 -7.88 -42.31
C VAL A 45 13.41 -6.95 -41.10
N ARG A 46 13.17 -5.65 -41.31
CA ARG A 46 13.18 -4.62 -40.26
C ARG A 46 12.15 -4.92 -39.18
N ALA A 47 10.94 -5.35 -39.56
CA ALA A 47 9.90 -5.76 -38.61
C ALA A 47 10.33 -6.93 -37.72
N ARG A 48 11.13 -7.88 -38.23
CA ARG A 48 11.65 -9.01 -37.44
C ARG A 48 12.90 -8.69 -36.62
N GLN A 49 13.72 -7.75 -37.09
CA GLN A 49 14.89 -7.23 -36.38
C GLN A 49 14.50 -6.31 -35.23
N GLN A 50 13.36 -5.63 -35.30
CA GLN A 50 12.84 -4.92 -34.15
C GLN A 50 12.73 -5.89 -32.97
N PRO A 51 13.34 -5.59 -31.82
CA PRO A 51 13.13 -6.37 -30.62
C PRO A 51 11.64 -6.27 -30.32
N GLY A 52 10.89 -7.35 -30.59
CA GLY A 52 9.47 -7.42 -30.29
C GLY A 52 9.30 -6.94 -28.87
N ALA A 53 8.53 -5.85 -28.71
CA ALA A 53 8.43 -5.02 -27.51
C ALA A 53 8.79 -5.89 -26.32
N ARG A 54 10.02 -5.73 -25.79
CA ARG A 54 10.50 -6.50 -24.63
C ARG A 54 9.32 -6.48 -23.69
N ARG A 55 8.67 -7.63 -23.50
CA ARG A 55 7.53 -7.73 -22.59
C ARG A 55 8.12 -7.20 -21.32
N GLU A 56 7.70 -5.98 -20.98
CA GLU A 56 8.45 -5.13 -20.06
C GLU A 56 8.62 -6.02 -18.86
N VAL A 57 9.84 -6.54 -18.65
CA VAL A 57 10.12 -7.24 -17.43
C VAL A 57 9.95 -6.08 -16.49
N ILE A 58 8.81 -6.05 -15.80
CA ILE A 58 8.55 -5.11 -14.72
C ILE A 58 9.64 -5.50 -13.73
N GLY A 59 10.83 -4.95 -13.95
CA GLY A 59 11.96 -5.06 -13.06
C GLY A 59 11.36 -4.64 -11.76
N ARG A 60 11.40 -5.55 -10.77
CA ARG A 60 10.74 -5.35 -9.48
C ARG A 60 11.06 -3.95 -9.04
N ARG A 61 10.11 -3.02 -9.22
CA ARG A 61 10.31 -1.62 -8.86
C ARG A 61 10.57 -1.72 -7.37
N GLY A 62 11.81 -1.45 -6.96
CA GLY A 62 12.15 -1.38 -5.55
C GLY A 62 11.09 -0.51 -4.87
N PRO A 63 10.72 -0.80 -3.61
CA PRO A 63 9.63 -0.09 -2.95
C PRO A 63 9.85 1.41 -3.14
N SER A 64 8.92 2.06 -3.86
CA SER A 64 8.97 3.49 -4.10
C SER A 64 9.21 4.17 -2.76
N ARG A 65 10.30 4.93 -2.65
CA ARG A 65 10.54 5.74 -1.46
C ARG A 65 9.33 6.66 -1.32
N ARG A 66 8.66 6.63 -0.16
CA ARG A 66 7.55 7.54 0.12
C ARG A 66 7.95 8.96 -0.24
N THR A 67 7.04 9.74 -0.84
CA THR A 67 7.25 11.17 -1.02
C THR A 67 7.32 11.85 0.35
N GLU A 68 7.86 13.07 0.39
CA GLU A 68 7.94 13.80 1.66
C GLU A 68 6.56 14.10 2.26
N GLU A 69 5.60 14.45 1.41
CA GLU A 69 4.19 14.61 1.78
C GLU A 69 3.60 13.33 2.39
N GLN A 70 3.88 12.17 1.81
CA GLN A 70 3.44 10.88 2.36
C GLN A 70 4.09 10.57 3.72
N ARG A 71 5.35 10.98 3.94
CA ARG A 71 6.00 10.83 5.25
C ARG A 71 5.39 11.77 6.28
N ALA A 72 5.17 13.02 5.91
CA ALA A 72 4.54 14.02 6.76
C ALA A 72 3.12 13.60 7.17
N GLY A 73 2.29 13.15 6.22
CA GLY A 73 0.95 12.64 6.49
C GLY A 73 0.96 11.41 7.41
N ALA A 74 1.90 10.48 7.21
CA ALA A 74 2.05 9.32 8.10
C ALA A 74 2.53 9.71 9.51
N LEU A 75 3.38 10.73 9.64
CA LEU A 75 3.80 11.26 10.94
C LEU A 75 2.64 11.96 11.66
N ALA A 76 1.90 12.81 10.97
CA ALA A 76 0.72 13.49 11.52
C ALA A 76 -0.32 12.48 12.02
N ARG A 77 -0.61 11.44 11.23
CA ARG A 77 -1.51 10.35 11.62
C ARG A 77 -1.04 9.65 12.90
N ARG A 78 0.25 9.29 12.99
CA ARG A 78 0.80 8.65 14.20
C ARG A 78 0.63 9.53 15.44
N ARG A 79 0.88 10.83 15.32
CA ARG A 79 0.72 11.79 16.43
C ARG A 79 -0.73 11.91 16.87
N LEU A 80 -1.67 12.01 15.91
CA LEU A 80 -3.10 12.06 16.19
C LEU A 80 -3.57 10.80 16.93
N LEU A 81 -3.19 9.62 16.44
CA LEU A 81 -3.57 8.35 17.06
C LEU A 81 -2.95 8.19 18.45
N ALA A 82 -1.69 8.59 18.65
CA ALA A 82 -1.06 8.57 19.97
C ALA A 82 -1.75 9.52 20.96
N ALA A 83 -2.19 10.69 20.48
CA ALA A 83 -2.89 11.69 21.29
C ALA A 83 -4.37 11.35 21.54
N SER A 84 -4.90 10.23 21.02
CA SER A 84 -6.33 9.92 21.10
C SER A 84 -6.81 9.54 22.51
N GLY A 85 -5.91 9.35 23.48
CA GLY A 85 -6.26 8.93 24.84
C GLY A 85 -6.70 7.46 24.98
N ALA A 86 -6.46 6.61 23.98
CA ALA A 86 -6.85 5.19 24.04
C ALA A 86 -5.96 4.36 24.98
N LEU A 87 -4.80 4.90 25.36
CA LEU A 87 -3.86 4.26 26.29
C LEU A 87 -3.91 5.02 27.62
N PRO A 88 -3.94 4.30 28.77
CA PRO A 88 -3.65 4.89 30.06
C PRO A 88 -2.31 5.62 30.05
N PRO A 89 -2.15 6.76 30.76
CA PRO A 89 -0.91 7.55 30.74
C PRO A 89 0.34 6.76 31.13
N ASP A 90 0.23 5.87 32.13
CA ASP A 90 1.32 5.03 32.62
C ASP A 90 1.75 3.98 31.60
N VAL A 91 0.82 3.50 30.78
CA VAL A 91 1.09 2.61 29.66
C VAL A 91 1.71 3.41 28.52
N ALA A 92 1.09 4.53 28.12
CA ALA A 92 1.54 5.37 27.00
C ALA A 92 3.00 5.83 27.15
N ALA A 93 3.41 6.22 28.35
CA ALA A 93 4.77 6.67 28.66
C ALA A 93 5.85 5.63 28.33
N ARG A 94 5.50 4.33 28.28
CA ARG A 94 6.45 3.24 27.99
C ARG A 94 6.69 3.05 26.50
N PHE A 95 5.89 3.64 25.62
CA PHE A 95 5.90 3.37 24.19
C PHE A 95 6.25 4.61 23.37
N SER A 96 6.94 4.42 22.25
CA SER A 96 7.14 5.49 21.27
C SER A 96 5.83 5.89 20.59
N VAL A 97 5.76 7.09 20.01
CA VAL A 97 4.57 7.59 19.29
C VAL A 97 4.07 6.59 18.23
N ALA A 98 4.98 5.94 17.50
CA ALA A 98 4.60 4.94 16.49
C ALA A 98 4.02 3.66 17.11
N GLU A 99 4.53 3.24 18.28
CA GLU A 99 4.01 2.10 19.02
C GLU A 99 2.66 2.42 19.67
N GLN A 100 2.52 3.61 20.27
CA GLN A 100 1.25 4.11 20.81
C GLN A 100 0.16 4.13 19.73
N ALA A 101 0.48 4.62 18.52
CA ALA A 101 -0.46 4.60 17.39
C ALA A 101 -0.92 3.17 17.02
N VAL A 102 -0.01 2.18 17.08
CA VAL A 102 -0.38 0.77 16.84
C VAL A 102 -1.28 0.23 17.95
N LEU A 103 -0.94 0.51 19.21
CA LEU A 103 -1.73 0.08 20.36
C LEU A 103 -3.10 0.75 20.42
N MET A 104 -3.24 1.99 19.94
CA MET A 104 -4.53 2.65 19.75
C MET A 104 -5.39 1.87 18.75
N VAL A 105 -4.84 1.50 17.57
CA VAL A 105 -5.59 0.71 16.57
C VAL A 105 -6.05 -0.63 17.15
N VAL A 106 -5.19 -1.29 17.94
CA VAL A 106 -5.56 -2.52 18.66
C VAL A 106 -6.67 -2.25 19.67
N ALA A 107 -6.55 -1.19 20.48
CA ALA A 107 -7.53 -0.82 21.50
C ALA A 107 -8.92 -0.54 20.90
N VAL A 108 -8.98 0.20 19.79
CA VAL A 108 -10.24 0.47 19.07
C VAL A 108 -10.87 -0.83 18.56
N GLU A 109 -10.09 -1.72 17.95
CA GLU A 109 -10.63 -2.99 17.46
C GLU A 109 -11.09 -3.90 18.60
N VAL A 110 -10.35 -3.94 19.72
CA VAL A 110 -10.70 -4.70 20.92
C VAL A 110 -11.94 -4.10 21.61
N ALA A 111 -12.09 -2.78 21.63
CA ALA A 111 -13.30 -2.13 22.11
C ALA A 111 -14.50 -2.53 21.23
N ARG A 112 -14.31 -2.57 19.90
CA ARG A 112 -15.34 -2.92 18.92
C ARG A 112 -15.80 -4.38 18.96
N ARG A 113 -14.85 -5.32 19.05
CA ARG A 113 -15.09 -6.76 18.81
C ARG A 113 -14.71 -7.67 19.96
N GLY A 114 -14.05 -7.14 20.98
CA GLY A 114 -13.49 -7.92 22.09
C GLY A 114 -12.09 -8.47 21.82
N ASP A 115 -11.68 -8.60 20.55
CA ASP A 115 -10.35 -9.01 20.13
C ASP A 115 -9.88 -8.26 18.86
N CYS A 116 -8.58 -8.27 18.59
CA CYS A 116 -8.01 -7.74 17.36
C CYS A 116 -7.43 -8.88 16.52
N ARG A 117 -7.95 -9.06 15.30
CA ARG A 117 -7.52 -10.08 14.34
C ARG A 117 -6.86 -9.47 13.09
N MET A 118 -6.35 -8.24 13.22
CA MET A 118 -5.68 -7.54 12.13
C MET A 118 -4.26 -8.06 11.95
N SER A 119 -3.85 -8.23 10.70
CA SER A 119 -2.47 -8.62 10.38
C SER A 119 -1.51 -7.51 10.77
N VAL A 120 -0.24 -7.83 10.99
CA VAL A 120 0.83 -6.84 11.20
C VAL A 120 0.85 -5.80 10.07
N GLY A 121 0.57 -6.24 8.83
CA GLY A 121 0.45 -5.36 7.67
C GLY A 121 -0.68 -4.35 7.84
N GLU A 122 -1.87 -4.80 8.20
CA GLU A 122 -3.03 -3.94 8.44
C GLU A 122 -2.82 -2.98 9.62
N LEU A 123 -2.28 -3.48 10.74
CA LEU A 123 -1.92 -2.65 11.90
C LEU A 123 -0.95 -1.53 11.50
N SER A 124 0.12 -1.87 10.78
CA SER A 124 1.12 -0.89 10.37
C SER A 124 0.57 0.15 9.38
N ALA A 125 -0.32 -0.28 8.47
CA ALA A 125 -0.94 0.59 7.49
C ALA A 125 -1.86 1.63 8.17
N ARG A 126 -2.75 1.17 9.06
CA ARG A 126 -3.66 2.04 9.82
C ARG A 126 -2.92 2.98 10.75
N ALA A 127 -1.92 2.47 11.47
CA ALA A 127 -1.10 3.28 12.36
C ALA A 127 -0.14 4.22 11.61
N GLY A 128 0.04 4.09 10.29
CA GLY A 128 0.99 4.91 9.53
C GLY A 128 2.46 4.62 9.84
N CYS A 129 2.81 3.41 10.28
CA CYS A 129 4.18 3.03 10.67
C CYS A 129 4.76 1.91 9.78
N SER A 130 5.96 1.43 10.13
CA SER A 130 6.56 0.25 9.49
C SER A 130 6.03 -1.04 10.11
N GLN A 131 6.05 -2.15 9.36
CA GLN A 131 5.69 -3.47 9.93
C GLN A 131 6.58 -3.84 11.12
N ARG A 132 7.87 -3.47 11.09
CA ARG A 132 8.80 -3.70 12.21
C ARG A 132 8.38 -2.92 13.46
N SER A 133 7.92 -1.69 13.31
CA SER A 133 7.38 -0.88 14.42
C SER A 133 6.14 -1.53 15.02
N ALA A 134 5.22 -2.04 14.19
CA ALA A 134 4.04 -2.75 14.65
C ALA A 134 4.39 -4.05 15.39
N GLN A 135 5.33 -4.85 14.86
CA GLN A 135 5.85 -6.05 15.53
C GLN A 135 6.48 -5.73 16.88
N ASN A 136 7.30 -4.67 16.95
CA ASN A 136 7.93 -4.23 18.19
C ASN A 136 6.90 -3.78 19.22
N ALA A 137 5.89 -3.01 18.82
CA ALA A 137 4.81 -2.59 19.70
C ALA A 137 4.08 -3.80 20.31
N VAL A 138 3.67 -4.76 19.48
CA VAL A 138 2.97 -5.98 19.91
C VAL A 138 3.86 -6.81 20.82
N ARG A 139 5.12 -7.04 20.45
CA ARG A 139 6.08 -7.80 21.27
C ARG A 139 6.29 -7.14 22.63
N LYS A 140 6.53 -5.83 22.65
CA LYS A 140 6.77 -5.07 23.89
C LYS A 140 5.54 -5.03 24.79
N ALA A 141 4.35 -4.85 24.22
CA ALA A 141 3.10 -4.90 24.98
C ALA A 141 2.81 -6.29 25.55
N ALA A 142 3.11 -7.35 24.80
CA ALA A 142 2.99 -8.72 25.29
C ALA A 142 3.98 -9.00 26.42
N SER A 143 5.25 -8.61 26.27
CA SER A 143 6.27 -8.74 27.32
C SER A 143 5.94 -7.92 28.57
N ALA A 144 5.23 -6.80 28.43
CA ALA A 144 4.76 -5.99 29.54
C ALA A 144 3.47 -6.52 30.20
N GLY A 145 2.92 -7.66 29.75
CA GLY A 145 1.69 -8.22 30.28
C GLY A 145 0.42 -7.43 29.95
N LEU A 146 0.48 -6.52 28.97
CA LEU A 146 -0.65 -5.66 28.60
C LEU A 146 -1.63 -6.38 27.68
N ILE A 147 -1.08 -7.19 26.76
CA ILE A 147 -1.85 -7.95 25.78
C ILE A 147 -1.44 -9.43 25.78
N SER A 148 -2.37 -10.31 25.42
CA SER A 148 -2.05 -11.66 24.99
C SER A 148 -1.97 -11.75 23.47
N VAL A 149 -1.09 -12.62 22.99
CA VAL A 149 -0.89 -12.90 21.56
C VAL A 149 -1.10 -14.39 21.35
N GLU A 150 -2.23 -14.74 20.73
CA GLU A 150 -2.55 -16.11 20.38
C GLU A 150 -2.16 -16.38 18.92
N ALA A 151 -1.18 -17.24 18.72
CA ALA A 151 -0.72 -17.63 17.39
C ALA A 151 -1.66 -18.68 16.78
N ARG A 152 -2.24 -18.38 15.61
CA ARG A 152 -3.12 -19.30 14.89
C ARG A 152 -2.35 -20.09 13.84
N LYS A 153 -1.71 -21.19 14.27
CA LYS A 153 -1.00 -22.08 13.35
C LYS A 153 -1.99 -22.86 12.49
N VAL A 154 -1.78 -22.83 11.18
CA VAL A 154 -2.57 -23.64 10.23
C VAL A 154 -1.64 -24.67 9.63
N ALA A 155 -1.94 -25.95 9.85
CA ALA A 155 -1.11 -27.04 9.33
C ALA A 155 -1.02 -26.97 7.80
N ARG A 156 0.20 -27.12 7.26
CA ARG A 156 0.48 -27.16 5.81
C ARG A 156 0.06 -25.88 5.06
N ARG A 157 -0.21 -24.77 5.75
CA ARG A 157 -0.53 -23.46 5.18
C ARG A 157 0.21 -22.36 5.92
N ARG A 158 0.16 -21.13 5.40
CA ARG A 158 0.61 -19.96 6.14
C ARG A 158 -0.27 -19.81 7.39
N ASN A 159 0.37 -19.51 8.52
CA ASN A 159 -0.34 -19.20 9.76
C ASN A 159 -1.38 -18.10 9.52
N ASP A 160 -2.54 -18.26 10.15
CA ASP A 160 -3.56 -17.22 10.21
C ASP A 160 -3.03 -16.02 11.01
N THR A 161 -3.72 -14.89 10.89
CA THR A 161 -3.41 -13.72 11.68
C THR A 161 -3.54 -14.01 13.17
N ASN A 162 -2.53 -13.56 13.94
CA ASN A 162 -2.55 -13.65 15.40
C ASN A 162 -3.79 -12.94 15.98
N VAL A 163 -4.33 -13.51 17.05
CA VAL A 163 -5.42 -12.86 17.80
C VAL A 163 -4.81 -12.13 18.98
N LEU A 164 -5.04 -10.82 19.05
CA LEU A 164 -4.56 -9.97 20.13
C LEU A 164 -5.73 -9.64 21.06
N ARG A 165 -5.51 -9.76 22.37
CA ARG A 165 -6.50 -9.37 23.40
C ARG A 165 -5.82 -8.50 24.45
N VAL A 166 -6.49 -7.45 24.91
CA VAL A 166 -6.01 -6.66 26.05
C VAL A 166 -6.33 -7.45 27.32
N ILE A 167 -5.30 -7.87 28.06
CA ILE A 167 -5.44 -8.68 29.28
C ILE A 167 -5.29 -7.84 30.54
N ASP A 168 -4.53 -6.75 30.47
CA ASP A 168 -4.36 -5.84 31.60
C ASP A 168 -5.71 -5.28 32.05
N ARG A 169 -5.94 -5.33 33.37
CA ARG A 169 -7.23 -4.95 33.97
C ARG A 169 -7.41 -3.44 33.96
N ALA A 170 -6.36 -2.69 34.23
CA ALA A 170 -6.41 -1.22 34.26
C ALA A 170 -6.72 -0.68 32.87
N TRP A 171 -6.03 -1.19 31.84
CA TRP A 171 -6.26 -0.81 30.46
C TRP A 171 -7.64 -1.27 29.95
N ARG A 172 -8.13 -2.45 30.33
CA ARG A 172 -9.51 -2.84 29.97
C ARG A 172 -10.54 -1.88 30.54
N ARG A 173 -10.44 -1.53 31.82
CA ARG A 173 -11.31 -0.54 32.47
C ARG A 173 -11.23 0.83 31.79
N TRP A 174 -10.02 1.24 31.42
CA TRP A 174 -9.79 2.48 30.66
C TRP A 174 -10.55 2.50 29.31
N LEU A 175 -10.72 1.33 28.70
CA LEU A 175 -11.43 1.18 27.43
C LEU A 175 -12.94 0.99 27.58
N ASP A 176 -13.50 0.92 28.78
CA ASP A 176 -14.94 0.72 28.97
C ASP A 176 -15.79 1.86 28.37
N PRO A 177 -15.45 3.16 28.53
CA PRO A 177 -16.16 4.25 27.85
C PRO A 177 -16.13 4.10 26.32
N TRP A 178 -15.02 3.60 25.78
CA TRP A 178 -14.84 3.39 24.35
C TRP A 178 -15.75 2.29 23.78
N ARG A 179 -16.18 1.34 24.62
CA ARG A 179 -17.17 0.31 24.25
C ARG A 179 -18.58 0.88 24.26
N ALA A 180 -18.87 1.79 25.19
CA ALA A 180 -20.20 2.34 25.42
C ALA A 180 -20.57 3.50 24.49
N GLU A 181 -19.65 4.41 24.18
CA GLU A 181 -19.96 5.72 23.61
C GLU A 181 -20.05 5.78 22.07
N GLY A 182 -19.98 4.64 21.36
CA GLY A 182 -20.06 4.68 19.89
C GLY A 182 -18.90 5.42 19.20
N TRP A 183 -17.89 5.88 19.94
CA TRP A 183 -16.64 6.52 19.47
C TRP A 183 -15.92 5.67 18.40
N VAL A 184 -16.08 4.36 18.52
CA VAL A 184 -15.56 3.34 17.60
C VAL A 184 -16.27 3.38 16.24
N GLN A 185 -17.54 3.79 16.17
CA GLN A 185 -18.32 3.83 14.92
C GLN A 185 -17.97 5.05 14.06
N THR A 186 -17.76 6.22 14.66
CA THR A 186 -17.41 7.48 13.97
C THR A 186 -16.04 7.39 13.30
N ASN A 187 -15.02 6.89 14.00
CA ASN A 187 -13.68 6.73 13.43
C ASN A 187 -13.56 5.54 12.46
N ALA A 188 -14.35 4.47 12.65
CA ALA A 188 -14.37 3.34 11.72
C ALA A 188 -14.99 3.69 10.36
N ARG A 189 -15.85 4.71 10.27
CA ARG A 189 -16.34 5.26 8.99
C ARG A 189 -15.24 6.00 8.24
N GLN A 190 -14.37 6.73 8.95
CA GLN A 190 -13.25 7.49 8.37
C GLN A 190 -12.04 6.61 7.99
N ASP A 191 -11.79 5.49 8.69
CA ASP A 191 -10.71 4.55 8.33
C ASP A 191 -11.08 3.64 7.13
N GLN A 192 -12.39 3.44 6.87
CA GLN A 192 -12.86 2.67 5.73
C GLN A 192 -12.71 3.39 4.38
N THR A 193 -12.63 4.73 4.36
CA THR A 193 -12.61 5.52 3.12
C THR A 193 -11.24 5.59 2.43
N HIS A 194 -10.15 5.05 3.01
CA HIS A 194 -8.83 5.11 2.35
C HIS A 194 -7.90 3.91 2.65
N ILE A 195 -8.38 2.67 2.56
CA ILE A 195 -7.48 1.52 2.42
C ILE A 195 -7.82 0.81 1.10
N PRO A 196 -6.98 0.92 0.05
CA PRO A 196 -7.26 0.21 -1.18
C PRO A 196 -7.21 -1.29 -0.91
N ARG A 197 -8.38 -1.94 -0.91
CA ARG A 197 -8.51 -3.39 -1.00
C ARG A 197 -7.76 -3.80 -2.26
N ARG A 198 -6.72 -4.63 -2.09
CA ARG A 198 -5.85 -5.09 -3.18
C ARG A 198 -6.69 -5.79 -4.27
N ARG A 199 -7.06 -5.05 -5.31
CA ARG A 199 -7.42 -5.51 -6.66
C ARG A 199 -6.71 -4.61 -7.66
N SER A 200 -6.31 -5.19 -8.77
CA SER A 200 -5.35 -4.63 -9.70
C SER A 200 -5.82 -3.34 -10.39
N THR A 201 -4.83 -2.56 -10.77
CA THR A 201 -4.76 -1.62 -11.92
C THR A 201 -5.52 -0.28 -11.86
N ARG A 202 -4.72 0.77 -12.11
CA ARG A 202 -5.02 2.20 -12.35
C ARG A 202 -5.40 3.04 -11.12
N LEU A 203 -4.36 3.64 -10.52
CA LEU A 203 -4.47 4.74 -9.55
C LEU A 203 -4.93 6.00 -10.29
N SER A 204 -6.11 6.50 -9.94
CA SER A 204 -6.49 7.88 -10.22
C SER A 204 -5.67 8.84 -9.35
N PRO A 205 -5.35 10.05 -9.84
CA PRO A 205 -4.71 11.08 -9.02
C PRO A 205 -5.61 11.44 -7.84
N TRP A 206 -5.03 11.48 -6.64
CA TRP A 206 -5.70 11.98 -5.45
C TRP A 206 -6.06 13.47 -5.66
N ASN A 207 -7.35 13.80 -5.57
CA ASN A 207 -7.85 15.18 -5.58
C ASN A 207 -8.37 15.52 -4.18
N PRO A 208 -7.77 16.45 -3.45
CA PRO A 208 -8.34 16.94 -2.20
C PRO A 208 -9.48 17.92 -2.53
N GLU A 209 -10.73 17.48 -2.41
CA GLU A 209 -11.84 18.44 -2.35
C GLU A 209 -11.73 19.28 -1.06
N PRO A 210 -11.99 20.60 -1.15
CA PRO A 210 -11.89 21.49 0.00
C PRO A 210 -13.00 21.18 1.00
N VAL A 211 -12.62 20.85 2.23
CA VAL A 211 -13.55 20.68 3.36
C VAL A 211 -14.23 22.02 3.62
N THR A 212 -15.52 22.13 3.26
CA THR A 212 -16.37 23.24 3.61
C THR A 212 -16.55 23.31 5.13
N LYS A 213 -16.35 24.52 5.67
CA LYS A 213 -16.40 24.87 7.10
C LYS A 213 -17.72 24.38 7.73
N ILE A 214 -17.62 23.49 8.72
CA ILE A 214 -18.73 23.22 9.65
C ILE A 214 -18.81 24.42 10.60
N GLY A 215 -20.04 24.89 10.81
CA GLY A 215 -20.40 26.18 11.39
C GLY A 215 -19.83 26.47 12.77
N ARG A 216 -19.61 27.77 12.99
CA ARG A 216 -19.47 28.39 14.30
C ARG A 216 -20.81 28.30 15.02
N ASP A 217 -20.87 27.56 16.11
CA ASP A 217 -21.85 27.80 17.16
C ASP A 217 -21.10 28.27 18.41
N GLN A 218 -21.58 29.40 18.93
CA GLN A 218 -21.06 30.08 20.10
C GLN A 218 -21.53 29.34 21.35
N GLU A 219 -20.60 28.82 22.15
CA GLU A 219 -20.84 28.57 23.57
C GLU A 219 -19.74 29.24 24.39
N ALA A 220 -20.18 30.15 25.26
CA ALA A 220 -19.34 30.87 26.20
C ALA A 220 -18.61 29.89 27.13
N LYS A 221 -17.33 30.16 27.38
CA LYS A 221 -16.46 29.31 28.20
C LYS A 221 -16.86 29.39 29.68
N PRO A 222 -17.12 28.25 30.37
CA PRO A 222 -17.58 28.22 31.76
C PRO A 222 -16.65 28.78 32.85
N TRP A 223 -15.47 29.34 32.52
CA TRP A 223 -14.49 29.84 33.50
C TRP A 223 -14.34 31.37 33.56
N GLU A 224 -15.21 32.13 32.90
CA GLU A 224 -15.19 33.62 32.93
C GLU A 224 -16.07 34.26 34.02
N ARG A 225 -16.51 33.50 35.04
CA ARG A 225 -17.16 34.06 36.24
C ARG A 225 -16.37 33.75 37.50
N ARG A 226 -15.32 34.54 37.75
CA ARG A 226 -14.85 34.90 39.08
C ARG A 226 -13.97 36.14 38.93
N ASP A 227 -14.11 37.03 39.91
CA ASP A 227 -13.28 38.21 40.16
C ASP A 227 -13.80 39.53 39.56
N ARG A 228 -14.83 40.08 40.22
CA ARG A 228 -14.95 41.52 40.47
C ARG A 228 -15.52 41.72 41.88
N ASN A 229 -14.64 42.09 42.81
CA ASN A 229 -14.94 43.06 43.85
C ASN A 229 -14.26 44.36 43.42
#